data_AF-A0A2I2ZBM9-F1
#
_entry.id   AF-A0A2I2ZBM9-F1
#
_cell.length_a   1.000
_cell.length_b   1.000
_cell.length_c   1.000
_cell.angle_alpha   90.00
_cell.angle_beta   90.00
_cell.angle_gamma   90.00
#
_symmetry.space_group_name_H-M   'P 1'
#
loop_
_entity.id
_entity.type
_entity.pdbx_description
1 polymer ?
#
loop_
_entity_poly.entity_id
_entity_poly.type
_entity_poly.pdbx_seq_one_letter_code
_entity_poly.pdbx_strand_id
1 'polypeptide(L)'
;MERAVRVESRVLVGVVCLLLPCPATATGPEVAQPEVDTTLGRVRGRQVGVKGTDRLVNVFLGIPFAQPPLGPNRFSGPRPAQPWEGVRDASTAPPMCLQDVESMNNSRFVLNGKQQIFSVSEDCLVLNIYSPAEAPAGSGRPVMVWVHGGALITGTATSYDGSALAAYGDVVVVTVQYRLGVLGFFSTGDEHAPGNQGFLDVVAALHWVQGNITPFGGDLNCVTVFGGSAGGSIISGLILSPVAAGLFHRAITQSGVITTPGIIDSHPWPLAQVCISFPVLLYVCLPYPTLYLRSFPVSPLSKEKQRKAEAGGSQGQEIEAILVNTVKTHLY
;
A
#
# COMPACT_ATOMS: atom_id res chain seq x y z
N MET A 1 72.74 51.87 -61.83
CA MET A 1 71.36 51.96 -62.37
C MET A 1 70.76 50.57 -62.20
N GLU A 2 70.25 50.31 -61.00
CA GLU A 2 69.89 48.96 -60.52
C GLU A 2 68.45 48.94 -60.02
N ARG A 3 67.74 47.88 -60.39
CA ARG A 3 66.37 47.58 -59.99
C ARG A 3 66.32 47.28 -58.50
N ALA A 4 65.34 47.86 -57.79
CA ALA A 4 64.96 47.43 -56.45
C ALA A 4 63.49 46.97 -56.45
N VAL A 5 63.32 45.78 -55.89
CA VAL A 5 62.14 44.92 -55.85
C VAL A 5 61.11 45.44 -54.85
N ARG A 6 59.82 45.36 -55.20
CA ARG A 6 58.68 45.61 -54.28
C ARG A 6 58.56 44.46 -53.28
N VAL A 7 58.46 44.80 -52.00
CA VAL A 7 58.10 43.87 -50.93
C VAL A 7 56.58 43.87 -50.77
N GLU A 8 55.96 42.70 -50.91
CA GLU A 8 54.53 42.47 -50.72
C GLU A 8 54.15 42.51 -49.23
N SER A 9 53.04 43.18 -48.91
CA SER A 9 52.45 43.18 -47.57
C SER A 9 51.38 42.07 -47.49
N ARG A 10 51.57 41.11 -46.59
CA ARG A 10 50.65 39.99 -46.36
C ARG A 10 49.47 40.48 -45.51
N VAL A 11 48.27 40.53 -46.08
CA VAL A 11 47.02 40.73 -45.32
C VAL A 11 46.51 39.36 -44.87
N LEU A 12 46.52 39.12 -43.56
CA LEU A 12 45.96 37.93 -42.93
C LEU A 12 44.45 38.17 -42.71
N VAL A 13 43.58 37.53 -43.48
CA VAL A 13 42.12 37.56 -43.24
C VAL A 13 41.81 36.52 -42.17
N GLY A 14 41.61 36.98 -40.92
CA GLY A 14 41.13 36.14 -39.83
C GLY A 14 39.61 35.92 -39.94
N VAL A 15 39.19 34.69 -40.21
CA VAL A 15 37.78 34.28 -40.09
C VAL A 15 37.46 34.11 -38.61
N VAL A 16 36.72 35.04 -38.04
CA VAL A 16 36.16 34.92 -36.69
C VAL A 16 34.91 34.05 -36.78
N CYS A 17 35.04 32.76 -36.46
CA CYS A 17 33.89 31.90 -36.18
C CYS A 17 33.22 32.37 -34.88
N LEU A 18 32.13 33.12 -35.01
CA LEU A 18 31.18 33.37 -33.92
C LEU A 18 30.50 32.05 -33.54
N LEU A 19 31.09 31.34 -32.58
CA LEU A 19 30.43 30.24 -31.88
C LEU A 19 29.34 30.84 -30.99
N LEU A 20 28.11 30.94 -31.53
CA LEU A 20 26.92 31.17 -30.72
C LEU A 20 26.73 29.95 -29.81
N PRO A 21 26.80 30.09 -28.48
CA PRO A 21 26.43 29.00 -27.59
C PRO A 21 24.91 28.87 -27.66
N CYS A 22 24.43 27.92 -28.47
CA CYS A 22 23.04 27.50 -28.43
C CYS A 22 22.86 26.78 -27.08
N PRO A 23 22.05 27.30 -26.13
CA PRO A 23 21.70 26.52 -24.95
C PRO A 23 20.79 25.39 -25.43
N ALA A 24 21.41 24.26 -25.81
CA ALA A 24 20.71 22.99 -25.91
C ALA A 24 20.28 22.65 -24.48
N THR A 25 19.08 23.09 -24.12
CA THR A 25 18.37 22.47 -23.02
C THR A 25 18.13 21.03 -23.45
N ALA A 26 18.94 20.13 -22.92
CA ALA A 26 18.63 18.71 -22.96
C ALA A 26 17.33 18.53 -22.17
N THR A 27 16.19 18.65 -22.86
CA THR A 27 14.95 18.12 -22.35
C THR A 27 15.13 16.61 -22.32
N GLY A 28 15.52 16.09 -21.14
CA GLY A 28 15.29 14.69 -20.85
C GLY A 28 13.83 14.36 -21.15
N PRO A 29 13.49 13.10 -21.50
CA PRO A 29 12.13 12.74 -21.87
C PRO A 29 11.17 13.30 -20.81
N GLU A 30 10.29 14.23 -21.23
CA GLU A 30 9.29 14.82 -20.36
C GLU A 30 8.36 13.68 -19.95
N VAL A 31 8.52 13.23 -18.70
CA VAL A 31 7.71 12.14 -18.16
C VAL A 31 6.29 12.69 -18.07
N ALA A 32 5.41 12.23 -18.97
CA ALA A 32 4.03 12.68 -18.99
C ALA A 32 3.39 12.49 -17.60
N GLN A 33 2.68 13.51 -17.15
CA GLN A 33 2.01 13.56 -15.84
C GLN A 33 0.50 13.53 -16.04
N PRO A 34 -0.10 12.34 -16.27
CA PRO A 34 -1.53 12.24 -16.51
C PRO A 34 -2.32 12.70 -15.29
N GLU A 35 -3.38 13.48 -15.52
CA GLU A 35 -4.35 13.86 -14.50
C GLU A 35 -5.67 13.13 -14.72
N VAL A 36 -6.28 12.65 -13.64
CA VAL A 36 -7.57 11.96 -13.66
C VAL A 36 -8.47 12.51 -12.57
N ASP A 37 -9.70 12.85 -12.92
CA ASP A 37 -10.72 13.28 -11.95
C ASP A 37 -11.35 12.06 -11.27
N THR A 38 -11.43 12.10 -9.95
CA THR A 38 -12.17 11.13 -9.12
C THR A 38 -13.35 11.83 -8.45
N THR A 39 -14.25 11.08 -7.82
CA THR A 39 -15.36 11.64 -7.03
C THR A 39 -14.89 12.49 -5.83
N LEU A 40 -13.64 12.30 -5.38
CA LEU A 40 -13.06 13.01 -4.24
C LEU A 40 -12.19 14.20 -4.64
N GLY A 41 -11.77 14.29 -5.90
CA GLY A 41 -10.83 15.29 -6.38
C GLY A 41 -9.90 14.76 -7.46
N ARG A 42 -9.06 15.64 -8.01
CA ARG A 42 -8.15 15.28 -9.10
C ARG A 42 -6.85 14.68 -8.57
N VAL A 43 -6.34 13.67 -9.26
CA VAL A 43 -5.02 13.07 -9.00
C VAL A 43 -4.10 13.26 -10.19
N ARG A 44 -2.81 13.47 -9.95
CA ARG A 44 -1.76 13.52 -10.97
C ARG A 44 -0.78 12.36 -10.77
N GLY A 45 -0.68 11.50 -11.77
CA GLY A 45 0.23 10.37 -11.78
C GLY A 45 1.50 10.65 -12.58
N ARG A 46 2.14 9.56 -13.00
CA ARG A 46 3.27 9.57 -13.95
C ARG A 46 3.10 8.47 -14.97
N GLN A 47 3.62 8.67 -16.17
CA GLN A 47 3.66 7.63 -17.20
C GLN A 47 4.99 6.87 -17.18
N VAL A 48 4.96 5.56 -17.34
CA VAL A 48 6.15 4.69 -17.35
C VAL A 48 6.13 3.75 -18.55
N GLY A 49 7.31 3.38 -19.04
CA GLY A 49 7.47 2.31 -20.03
C GLY A 49 7.64 0.94 -19.36
N VAL A 50 7.26 -0.12 -20.07
CA VAL A 50 7.37 -1.51 -19.59
C VAL A 50 8.35 -2.28 -20.47
N LYS A 51 9.30 -3.01 -19.85
CA LYS A 51 10.30 -3.78 -20.60
C LYS A 51 9.63 -4.85 -21.49
N GLY A 52 10.02 -4.87 -22.76
CA GLY A 52 9.57 -5.87 -23.74
C GLY A 52 8.29 -5.51 -24.50
N THR A 53 7.78 -4.27 -24.34
CA THR A 53 6.64 -3.75 -25.09
C THR A 53 6.76 -2.23 -25.26
N ASP A 54 6.19 -1.69 -26.33
CA ASP A 54 6.12 -0.23 -26.55
C ASP A 54 4.94 0.43 -25.80
N ARG A 55 4.09 -0.38 -25.15
CA ARG A 55 2.93 0.12 -24.41
C ARG A 55 3.38 0.86 -23.15
N LEU A 56 2.84 2.05 -22.96
CA LEU A 56 3.04 2.88 -21.79
C LEU A 56 1.94 2.65 -20.75
N VAL A 57 2.26 2.90 -19.48
CA VAL A 57 1.32 2.74 -18.35
C VAL A 57 1.26 4.05 -17.57
N ASN A 58 0.04 4.53 -17.32
CA ASN A 58 -0.24 5.60 -16.38
C ASN A 58 -0.29 5.00 -14.96
N VAL A 59 0.55 5.53 -14.08
CA VAL A 59 0.74 5.05 -12.70
C VAL A 59 0.32 6.15 -11.73
N PHE A 60 -0.60 5.79 -10.83
CA PHE A 60 -1.07 6.64 -9.74
C PHE A 60 -0.84 5.90 -8.43
N LEU A 61 -0.13 6.50 -7.49
CA LEU A 61 0.29 5.91 -6.23
C LEU A 61 -0.30 6.70 -5.06
N GLY A 62 -0.73 6.00 -4.00
CA GLY A 62 -1.13 6.66 -2.75
C GLY A 62 -2.46 7.42 -2.79
N ILE A 63 -3.42 6.96 -3.60
CA ILE A 63 -4.77 7.55 -3.64
C ILE A 63 -5.55 7.10 -2.39
N PRO A 64 -6.06 8.01 -1.55
CA PRO A 64 -6.80 7.64 -0.35
C PRO A 64 -8.18 7.08 -0.71
N PHE A 65 -8.51 5.90 -0.18
CA PHE A 65 -9.85 5.31 -0.32
C PHE A 65 -10.68 5.44 0.97
N ALA A 66 -10.04 5.70 2.11
CA ALA A 66 -10.69 5.92 3.40
C ALA A 66 -10.02 7.06 4.16
N GLN A 67 -10.67 7.55 5.21
CA GLN A 67 -10.06 8.46 6.17
C GLN A 67 -8.92 7.77 6.93
N PRO A 68 -7.88 8.51 7.32
CA PRO A 68 -6.82 7.98 8.18
C PRO A 68 -7.41 7.39 9.48
N PRO A 69 -7.09 6.12 9.82
CA PRO A 69 -7.63 5.45 11.00
C PRO A 69 -6.89 5.89 12.28
N LEU A 70 -6.87 7.18 12.56
CA LEU A 70 -6.13 7.78 13.67
C LEU A 70 -7.03 7.99 14.90
N GLY A 71 -6.41 7.97 16.08
CA GLY A 71 -7.07 8.30 17.34
C GLY A 71 -8.31 7.43 17.59
N PRO A 72 -9.52 8.01 17.79
CA PRO A 72 -10.74 7.25 18.01
C PRO A 72 -11.12 6.28 16.88
N ASN A 73 -10.61 6.48 15.66
CA ASN A 73 -10.91 5.62 14.52
C ASN A 73 -9.98 4.41 14.40
N ARG A 74 -8.96 4.29 15.27
CA ARG A 74 -7.90 3.28 15.17
C ARG A 74 -8.42 1.84 15.05
N PHE A 75 -9.39 1.49 15.89
CA PHE A 75 -10.01 0.16 15.93
C PHE A 75 -11.45 0.12 15.39
N SER A 76 -11.91 1.21 14.75
CA SER A 76 -13.22 1.24 14.11
C SER A 76 -13.14 0.78 12.65
N GLY A 77 -14.30 0.47 12.06
CA GLY A 77 -14.40 0.32 10.61
C GLY A 77 -13.89 1.58 9.87
N PRO A 78 -13.38 1.41 8.63
CA PRO A 78 -12.93 2.53 7.82
C PRO A 78 -14.07 3.50 7.53
N ARG A 79 -13.78 4.79 7.52
CA ARG A 79 -14.74 5.83 7.13
C ARG A 79 -14.44 6.33 5.73
N PRO A 80 -15.44 6.78 4.95
CA PRO A 80 -15.23 7.32 3.61
C PRO A 80 -14.18 8.43 3.59
N ALA A 81 -13.26 8.39 2.63
CA ALA A 81 -12.27 9.45 2.44
C ALA A 81 -12.95 10.81 2.19
N GLN A 82 -12.30 11.89 2.64
CA GLN A 82 -12.77 13.25 2.43
C GLN A 82 -12.32 13.76 1.06
N PRO A 83 -13.14 14.58 0.38
CA PRO A 83 -12.72 15.24 -0.84
C PRO A 83 -11.59 16.24 -0.56
N TRP A 84 -10.79 16.54 -1.58
CA TRP A 84 -9.76 17.58 -1.54
C TRP A 84 -9.92 18.56 -2.69
N GLU A 85 -9.47 19.80 -2.46
CA GLU A 85 -9.39 20.81 -3.51
C GLU A 85 -8.07 20.71 -4.28
N GLY A 86 -8.10 21.09 -5.55
CA GLY A 86 -6.92 21.08 -6.42
C GLY A 86 -6.51 19.69 -6.88
N VAL A 87 -5.21 19.55 -7.18
CA VAL A 87 -4.63 18.32 -7.75
C VAL A 87 -3.70 17.67 -6.73
N ARG A 88 -4.04 16.44 -6.34
CA ARG A 88 -3.20 15.64 -5.45
C ARG A 88 -2.11 14.94 -6.24
N ASP A 89 -0.86 15.09 -5.80
CA ASP A 89 0.25 14.33 -6.37
C ASP A 89 0.13 12.85 -5.97
N ALA A 90 0.03 12.00 -6.98
CA ALA A 90 -0.03 10.55 -6.90
C ALA A 90 1.13 9.92 -7.71
N SER A 91 2.27 10.61 -7.81
CA SER A 91 3.45 10.11 -8.54
C SER A 91 4.47 9.40 -7.65
N THR A 92 4.31 9.45 -6.33
CA THR A 92 5.26 8.94 -5.34
C THR A 92 4.67 7.83 -4.48
N ALA A 93 5.53 6.91 -4.05
CA ALA A 93 5.14 5.79 -3.20
C ALA A 93 4.60 6.28 -1.85
N PRO A 94 3.40 5.84 -1.42
CA PRO A 94 2.87 6.18 -0.11
C PRO A 94 3.59 5.41 1.01
N PRO A 95 3.44 5.84 2.27
CA PRO A 95 3.85 5.04 3.42
C PRO A 95 3.18 3.65 3.46
N MET A 96 3.87 2.69 4.03
CA MET A 96 3.30 1.38 4.38
C MET A 96 2.47 1.49 5.66
N CYS A 97 1.54 0.57 5.86
CA CYS A 97 0.89 0.44 7.16
C CYS A 97 1.91 0.10 8.25
N LEU A 98 1.63 0.55 9.47
CA LEU A 98 2.49 0.31 10.64
C LEU A 98 2.74 -1.20 10.81
N GLN A 99 4.02 -1.59 10.76
CA GLN A 99 4.48 -2.97 10.79
C GLN A 99 5.96 -3.03 11.21
N ASP A 100 6.45 -4.22 11.54
CA ASP A 100 7.88 -4.45 11.79
C ASP A 100 8.69 -4.51 10.48
N VAL A 101 9.35 -3.39 10.18
CA VAL A 101 10.17 -3.21 8.99
C VAL A 101 11.43 -4.10 9.01
N GLU A 102 11.99 -4.37 10.19
CA GLU A 102 13.18 -5.20 10.34
C GLU A 102 12.82 -6.68 10.08
N SER A 103 11.73 -7.15 10.67
CA SER A 103 11.17 -8.48 10.38
C SER A 103 10.81 -8.64 8.90
N MET A 104 10.19 -7.62 8.28
CA MET A 104 9.90 -7.64 6.84
C MET A 104 11.18 -7.78 6.01
N ASN A 105 12.22 -6.99 6.30
CA ASN A 105 13.50 -7.03 5.58
C ASN A 105 14.25 -8.36 5.75
N ASN A 106 14.11 -9.00 6.91
CA ASN A 106 14.73 -10.30 7.23
C ASN A 106 13.87 -11.50 6.80
N SER A 107 12.66 -11.28 6.29
CA SER A 107 11.74 -12.35 5.96
C SER A 107 12.20 -13.16 4.72
N ARG A 108 12.26 -14.49 4.87
CA ARG A 108 12.66 -15.44 3.82
C ARG A 108 11.64 -15.55 2.67
N PHE A 109 10.51 -14.86 2.75
CA PHE A 109 9.47 -14.85 1.72
C PHE A 109 9.84 -13.98 0.49
N VAL A 110 10.98 -13.29 0.55
CA VAL A 110 11.50 -12.46 -0.55
C VAL A 110 12.32 -13.32 -1.51
N LEU A 111 11.67 -13.83 -2.56
CA LEU A 111 12.31 -14.73 -3.53
C LEU A 111 13.39 -14.06 -4.41
N ASN A 112 13.62 -12.74 -4.37
CA ASN A 112 14.54 -12.08 -5.30
C ASN A 112 15.34 -10.86 -4.79
N GLY A 113 15.44 -10.66 -3.48
CA GLY A 113 16.34 -9.66 -2.89
C GLY A 113 15.90 -8.19 -3.06
N LYS A 114 15.96 -7.46 -1.94
CA LYS A 114 15.63 -6.03 -1.76
C LYS A 114 14.16 -5.69 -2.00
N GLN A 115 13.32 -6.07 -1.03
CA GLN A 115 12.03 -5.44 -0.87
C GLN A 115 12.25 -3.93 -0.66
N GLN A 116 11.56 -3.08 -1.42
CA GLN A 116 11.65 -1.65 -1.22
C GLN A 116 10.99 -1.32 0.13
N ILE A 117 11.80 -0.85 1.06
CA ILE A 117 11.34 -0.37 2.36
C ILE A 117 10.94 1.09 2.19
N PHE A 118 9.68 1.38 2.49
CA PHE A 118 9.16 2.74 2.55
C PHE A 118 8.98 3.17 4.01
N SER A 119 8.64 4.43 4.25
CA SER A 119 8.22 4.87 5.57
C SER A 119 6.97 4.12 6.02
N VAL A 120 6.75 4.02 7.33
CA VAL A 120 5.54 3.43 7.92
C VAL A 120 4.66 4.50 8.53
N SER A 121 3.34 4.31 8.48
CA SER A 121 2.35 5.22 9.05
C SER A 121 1.06 4.47 9.42
N GLU A 122 0.31 4.96 10.42
CA GLU A 122 -1.09 4.55 10.62
C GLU A 122 -2.01 5.14 9.53
N ASP A 123 -1.63 6.30 8.98
CA ASP A 123 -2.26 6.86 7.78
C ASP A 123 -1.74 6.13 6.54
N CYS A 124 -2.35 4.97 6.27
CA CYS A 124 -1.92 4.06 5.22
C CYS A 124 -3.06 3.54 4.33
N LEU A 125 -4.31 4.02 4.51
CA LEU A 125 -5.48 3.54 3.77
C LEU A 125 -5.57 4.14 2.36
N VAL A 126 -4.64 3.69 1.52
CA VAL A 126 -4.44 4.13 0.15
C VAL A 126 -4.38 2.95 -0.83
N LEU A 127 -4.63 3.24 -2.09
CA LEU A 127 -4.47 2.31 -3.19
C LEU A 127 -3.62 2.93 -4.30
N ASN A 128 -3.04 2.06 -5.12
CA ASN A 128 -2.30 2.41 -6.32
C ASN A 128 -3.06 1.90 -7.55
N ILE A 129 -2.95 2.60 -8.68
CA ILE A 129 -3.61 2.25 -9.95
C ILE A 129 -2.57 2.27 -11.06
N TYR A 130 -2.60 1.23 -11.90
CA TYR A 130 -1.79 1.06 -13.09
C TYR A 130 -2.74 0.82 -14.26
N SER A 131 -2.79 1.78 -15.18
CA SER A 131 -3.66 1.70 -16.37
C SER A 131 -2.85 1.82 -17.65
N PRO A 132 -3.14 1.04 -18.70
CA PRO A 132 -2.59 1.28 -20.03
C PRO A 132 -2.81 2.73 -20.47
N ALA A 133 -1.78 3.40 -20.99
CA ALA A 133 -1.81 4.83 -21.32
C ALA A 133 -2.64 5.15 -22.57
N GLU A 134 -2.73 4.20 -23.49
CA GLU A 134 -3.51 4.32 -24.74
C GLU A 134 -5.02 4.27 -24.49
N ALA A 135 -5.46 4.09 -23.25
CA ALA A 135 -6.85 3.93 -22.86
C ALA A 135 -7.57 5.28 -22.71
N PRO A 136 -8.58 5.59 -23.54
CA PRO A 136 -9.51 6.67 -23.21
C PRO A 136 -10.27 6.34 -21.93
N ALA A 137 -10.68 7.37 -21.19
CA ALA A 137 -11.65 7.20 -20.11
C ALA A 137 -12.89 6.43 -20.63
N GLY A 138 -13.36 5.44 -19.87
CA GLY A 138 -14.50 4.62 -20.28
C GLY A 138 -14.19 3.51 -21.30
N SER A 139 -12.92 3.16 -21.52
CA SER A 139 -12.55 2.04 -22.42
C SER A 139 -13.07 0.66 -22.00
N GLY A 140 -13.61 0.52 -20.79
CA GLY A 140 -14.26 -0.70 -20.33
C GLY A 140 -13.30 -1.88 -20.09
N ARG A 141 -12.06 -1.60 -19.66
CA ARG A 141 -11.07 -2.66 -19.42
C ARG A 141 -11.40 -3.46 -18.16
N PRO A 142 -11.15 -4.79 -18.14
CA PRO A 142 -11.22 -5.55 -16.90
C PRO A 142 -10.33 -4.93 -15.82
N VAL A 143 -10.82 -4.94 -14.58
CA VAL A 143 -10.11 -4.40 -13.42
C VAL A 143 -9.61 -5.57 -12.58
N MET A 144 -8.34 -5.56 -12.21
CA MET A 144 -7.73 -6.55 -11.32
C MET A 144 -7.26 -5.89 -10.03
N VAL A 145 -7.88 -6.23 -8.90
CA VAL A 145 -7.59 -5.65 -7.58
C VAL A 145 -6.74 -6.63 -6.77
N TRP A 146 -5.48 -6.28 -6.54
CA TRP A 146 -4.51 -7.05 -5.78
C TRP A 146 -4.59 -6.78 -4.28
N VAL A 147 -4.72 -7.85 -3.50
CA VAL A 147 -4.61 -7.84 -2.03
C VAL A 147 -3.33 -8.56 -1.64
N HIS A 148 -2.39 -7.85 -1.04
CA HIS A 148 -1.08 -8.41 -0.70
C HIS A 148 -1.15 -9.42 0.46
N GLY A 149 -0.18 -10.34 0.49
CA GLY A 149 0.04 -11.25 1.61
C GLY A 149 0.92 -10.65 2.71
N GLY A 150 1.48 -11.50 3.56
CA GLY A 150 2.35 -11.10 4.68
C GLY A 150 1.78 -11.46 6.06
N ALA A 151 1.11 -12.63 6.13
CA ALA A 151 0.54 -13.17 7.37
C ALA A 151 -0.32 -12.17 8.15
N LEU A 152 -0.99 -11.23 7.48
CA LEU A 152 -1.80 -10.15 8.07
C LEU A 152 -1.02 -9.15 8.95
N ILE A 153 0.30 -9.31 9.11
CA ILE A 153 1.15 -8.49 10.00
C ILE A 153 2.18 -7.64 9.26
N THR A 154 2.52 -8.02 8.03
CA THR A 154 3.47 -7.29 7.17
C THR A 154 2.96 -7.23 5.74
N GLY A 155 3.64 -6.44 4.91
CA GLY A 155 3.37 -6.30 3.48
C GLY A 155 3.03 -4.87 3.08
N THR A 156 3.07 -4.63 1.77
CA THR A 156 2.69 -3.34 1.20
C THR A 156 2.27 -3.51 -0.26
N ALA A 157 1.23 -2.80 -0.66
CA ALA A 157 0.72 -2.70 -2.02
C ALA A 157 1.80 -2.21 -3.00
N THR A 158 2.67 -1.29 -2.55
CA THR A 158 3.72 -0.69 -3.39
C THR A 158 4.87 -1.65 -3.71
N SER A 159 4.99 -2.78 -2.99
CA SER A 159 5.94 -3.85 -3.35
C SER A 159 5.55 -4.58 -4.64
N TYR A 160 4.32 -4.39 -5.13
CA TYR A 160 3.78 -5.07 -6.31
C TYR A 160 3.55 -4.05 -7.42
N ASP A 161 4.52 -3.93 -8.33
CA ASP A 161 4.37 -3.09 -9.52
C ASP A 161 3.41 -3.75 -10.54
N GLY A 162 2.23 -3.14 -10.70
CA GLY A 162 1.20 -3.60 -11.63
C GLY A 162 1.48 -3.28 -13.10
N SER A 163 2.54 -2.52 -13.42
CA SER A 163 2.77 -1.99 -14.78
C SER A 163 2.90 -3.09 -15.83
N ALA A 164 3.64 -4.17 -15.52
CA ALA A 164 3.78 -5.28 -16.46
C ALA A 164 2.44 -5.97 -16.75
N LEU A 165 1.66 -6.27 -15.71
CA LEU A 165 0.35 -6.90 -15.87
C LEU A 165 -0.63 -5.99 -16.62
N ALA A 166 -0.62 -4.69 -16.34
CA ALA A 166 -1.45 -3.71 -17.05
C ALA A 166 -1.10 -3.66 -18.54
N ALA A 167 0.20 -3.55 -18.88
CA ALA A 167 0.65 -3.44 -20.27
C ALA A 167 0.42 -4.73 -21.08
N TYR A 168 0.82 -5.89 -20.55
CA TYR A 168 0.70 -7.17 -21.27
C TYR A 168 -0.72 -7.75 -21.26
N GLY A 169 -1.46 -7.55 -20.16
CA GLY A 169 -2.81 -8.06 -20.01
C GLY A 169 -3.90 -7.14 -20.55
N ASP A 170 -3.58 -5.89 -20.88
CA ASP A 170 -4.53 -4.83 -21.23
C ASP A 170 -5.65 -4.64 -20.18
N VAL A 171 -5.25 -4.65 -18.90
CA VAL A 171 -6.14 -4.53 -17.74
C VAL A 171 -5.78 -3.33 -16.89
N VAL A 172 -6.74 -2.80 -16.14
CA VAL A 172 -6.45 -1.85 -15.05
C VAL A 172 -6.09 -2.65 -13.80
N VAL A 173 -4.90 -2.43 -13.24
CA VAL A 173 -4.46 -3.08 -12.01
C VAL A 173 -4.57 -2.10 -10.86
N VAL A 174 -5.18 -2.52 -9.76
CA VAL A 174 -5.28 -1.77 -8.51
C VAL A 174 -4.55 -2.54 -7.43
N THR A 175 -3.65 -1.92 -6.66
CA THR A 175 -3.02 -2.57 -5.49
C THR A 175 -3.46 -1.85 -4.21
N VAL A 176 -3.95 -2.60 -3.22
CA VAL A 176 -4.63 -2.04 -2.04
C VAL A 176 -3.81 -2.24 -0.77
N GLN A 177 -3.65 -1.18 0.02
CA GLN A 177 -3.20 -1.25 1.41
C GLN A 177 -4.37 -1.52 2.35
N TYR A 178 -4.12 -2.25 3.43
CA TYR A 178 -5.08 -2.47 4.51
C TYR A 178 -4.35 -2.54 5.86
N ARG A 179 -5.04 -2.20 6.97
CA ARG A 179 -4.43 -2.23 8.30
C ARG A 179 -3.92 -3.64 8.64
N LEU A 180 -2.77 -3.69 9.30
CA LEU A 180 -2.05 -4.92 9.65
C LEU A 180 -1.98 -5.14 11.16
N GLY A 181 -1.72 -6.38 11.56
CA GLY A 181 -1.53 -6.82 12.93
C GLY A 181 -2.61 -6.32 13.89
N VAL A 182 -2.19 -5.81 15.04
CA VAL A 182 -3.11 -5.29 16.07
C VAL A 182 -4.05 -4.20 15.54
N LEU A 183 -3.59 -3.36 14.61
CA LEU A 183 -4.41 -2.26 14.09
C LEU A 183 -5.49 -2.75 13.13
N GLY A 184 -5.24 -3.88 12.46
CA GLY A 184 -6.16 -4.47 11.48
C GLY A 184 -7.07 -5.56 12.05
N PHE A 185 -6.67 -6.23 13.13
CA PHE A 185 -7.30 -7.50 13.54
C PHE A 185 -7.49 -7.64 15.06
N PHE A 186 -7.23 -6.60 15.85
CA PHE A 186 -7.53 -6.64 17.29
C PHE A 186 -9.04 -6.74 17.52
N SER A 187 -9.46 -7.73 18.32
CA SER A 187 -10.84 -7.93 18.68
C SER A 187 -10.98 -8.22 20.18
N THR A 188 -11.98 -7.63 20.82
CA THR A 188 -12.43 -8.01 22.18
C THR A 188 -13.57 -9.03 22.15
N GLY A 189 -14.09 -9.34 20.95
CA GLY A 189 -15.26 -10.18 20.77
C GLY A 189 -16.61 -9.46 20.94
N ASP A 190 -16.60 -8.21 21.40
CA ASP A 190 -17.76 -7.34 21.61
C ASP A 190 -17.77 -6.12 20.66
N GLU A 191 -18.64 -5.14 20.93
CA GLU A 191 -18.82 -3.94 20.11
C GLU A 191 -17.68 -2.91 20.24
N HIS A 192 -16.85 -3.00 21.28
CA HIS A 192 -15.81 -2.00 21.56
C HIS A 192 -14.59 -2.15 20.66
N ALA A 193 -14.23 -3.39 20.32
CA ALA A 193 -13.27 -3.71 19.28
C ALA A 193 -13.79 -4.95 18.52
N PRO A 194 -14.61 -4.77 17.48
CA PRO A 194 -15.25 -5.90 16.80
C PRO A 194 -14.27 -6.78 16.02
N GLY A 195 -13.06 -6.30 15.73
CA GLY A 195 -12.07 -6.95 14.86
C GLY A 195 -12.34 -6.75 13.37
N ASN A 196 -11.55 -7.44 12.55
CA ASN A 196 -11.67 -7.49 11.08
C ASN A 196 -11.53 -6.14 10.36
N GLN A 197 -10.90 -5.13 10.97
CA GLN A 197 -10.66 -3.83 10.37
C GLN A 197 -9.91 -3.96 9.02
N GLY A 198 -8.90 -4.82 8.91
CA GLY A 198 -8.18 -5.06 7.67
C GLY A 198 -9.06 -5.65 6.55
N PHE A 199 -10.06 -6.49 6.87
CA PHE A 199 -11.04 -6.96 5.88
C PHE A 199 -11.93 -5.81 5.42
N LEU A 200 -12.42 -5.02 6.37
CA LEU A 200 -13.27 -3.87 6.08
C LEU A 200 -12.55 -2.80 5.27
N ASP A 201 -11.23 -2.63 5.47
CA ASP A 201 -10.41 -1.73 4.67
C ASP A 201 -10.38 -2.17 3.19
N VAL A 202 -10.25 -3.47 2.91
CA VAL A 202 -10.34 -4.00 1.54
C VAL A 202 -11.75 -3.81 0.96
N VAL A 203 -12.80 -4.00 1.76
CA VAL A 203 -14.18 -3.70 1.33
C VAL A 203 -14.34 -2.22 0.99
N ALA A 204 -13.80 -1.31 1.80
CA ALA A 204 -13.83 0.12 1.53
C ALA A 204 -13.05 0.50 0.26
N ALA A 205 -11.91 -0.14 0.00
CA ALA A 205 -11.17 0.03 -1.23
C ALA A 205 -11.98 -0.47 -2.45
N LEU A 206 -12.72 -1.58 -2.33
CA LEU A 206 -13.58 -2.08 -3.40
C LEU A 206 -14.76 -1.14 -3.67
N HIS A 207 -15.38 -0.56 -2.64
CA HIS A 207 -16.36 0.51 -2.82
C HIS A 207 -15.76 1.72 -3.54
N TRP A 208 -14.52 2.10 -3.20
CA TRP A 208 -13.83 3.17 -3.91
C TRP A 208 -13.62 2.84 -5.39
N VAL A 209 -13.20 1.61 -5.69
CA VAL A 209 -13.05 1.12 -7.09
C VAL A 209 -14.38 1.21 -7.84
N GLN A 210 -15.47 0.73 -7.24
CA GLN A 210 -16.82 0.83 -7.83
C GLN A 210 -17.26 2.27 -8.10
N GLY A 211 -16.82 3.24 -7.29
CA GLY A 211 -17.14 4.65 -7.48
C GLY A 211 -16.22 5.42 -8.43
N ASN A 212 -15.02 4.93 -8.71
CA ASN A 212 -13.95 5.78 -9.28
C ASN A 212 -13.13 5.15 -10.40
N ILE A 213 -13.28 3.86 -10.75
CA ILE A 213 -12.33 3.20 -11.66
C ILE A 213 -12.54 3.56 -13.15
N THR A 214 -13.73 4.01 -13.54
CA THR A 214 -14.05 4.33 -14.94
C THR A 214 -13.22 5.46 -15.55
N PRO A 215 -12.96 6.58 -14.85
CA PRO A 215 -12.00 7.60 -15.29
C PRO A 215 -10.59 7.06 -15.57
N PHE A 216 -10.19 5.98 -14.89
CA PHE A 216 -8.91 5.28 -15.15
C PHE A 216 -9.02 4.23 -16.27
N GLY A 217 -10.12 4.19 -17.03
CA GLY A 217 -10.33 3.28 -18.16
C GLY A 217 -10.93 1.92 -17.80
N GLY A 218 -11.21 1.65 -16.52
CA GLY A 218 -11.72 0.37 -16.03
C GLY A 218 -13.24 0.19 -16.15
N ASP A 219 -13.68 -1.06 -16.20
CA ASP A 219 -15.09 -1.48 -16.15
C ASP A 219 -15.48 -1.92 -14.73
N LEU A 220 -16.43 -1.19 -14.15
CA LEU A 220 -17.05 -1.47 -12.85
C LEU A 220 -17.67 -2.88 -12.80
N ASN A 221 -18.16 -3.37 -13.94
CA ASN A 221 -18.89 -4.63 -14.09
C ASN A 221 -17.94 -5.81 -14.41
N CYS A 222 -16.63 -5.57 -14.42
CA CYS A 222 -15.63 -6.59 -14.74
C CYS A 222 -14.44 -6.56 -13.77
N VAL A 223 -14.75 -6.49 -12.48
CA VAL A 223 -13.77 -6.47 -11.39
C VAL A 223 -13.39 -7.88 -10.95
N THR A 224 -12.10 -8.18 -10.91
CA THR A 224 -11.51 -9.43 -10.40
C THR A 224 -10.64 -9.11 -9.19
N VAL A 225 -10.93 -9.72 -8.03
CA VAL A 225 -10.04 -9.63 -6.86
C VAL A 225 -9.04 -10.77 -6.89
N PHE A 226 -7.77 -10.50 -6.60
CA PHE A 226 -6.73 -11.53 -6.57
C PHE A 226 -5.67 -11.26 -5.50
N GLY A 227 -5.10 -12.31 -4.93
CA GLY A 227 -4.20 -12.15 -3.78
C GLY A 227 -3.47 -13.43 -3.41
N GLY A 228 -2.31 -13.27 -2.78
CA GLY A 228 -1.44 -14.36 -2.34
C GLY A 228 -1.39 -14.53 -0.83
N SER A 229 -1.31 -15.78 -0.34
CA SER A 229 -1.18 -16.09 1.10
C SER A 229 -2.30 -15.41 1.91
N ALA A 230 -1.96 -14.58 2.90
CA ALA A 230 -2.93 -13.83 3.69
C ALA A 230 -3.92 -12.99 2.85
N GLY A 231 -3.47 -12.42 1.72
CA GLY A 231 -4.37 -11.71 0.79
C GLY A 231 -5.37 -12.65 0.11
N GLY A 232 -4.97 -13.89 -0.19
CA GLY A 232 -5.88 -14.94 -0.65
C GLY A 232 -6.89 -15.34 0.42
N SER A 233 -6.46 -15.43 1.69
CA SER A 233 -7.37 -15.69 2.82
C SER A 233 -8.37 -14.55 3.03
N ILE A 234 -7.96 -13.28 2.89
CA ILE A 234 -8.88 -12.13 2.91
C ILE A 234 -9.92 -12.27 1.82
N ILE A 235 -9.50 -12.46 0.57
CA ILE A 235 -10.40 -12.62 -0.59
C ILE A 235 -11.36 -13.79 -0.38
N SER A 236 -10.86 -14.93 0.11
CA SER A 236 -11.70 -16.08 0.43
C SER A 236 -12.78 -15.75 1.47
N GLY A 237 -12.50 -14.89 2.44
CA GLY A 237 -13.51 -14.38 3.38
C GLY A 237 -14.49 -13.40 2.73
N LEU A 238 -14.01 -12.53 1.83
CA LEU A 238 -14.88 -11.60 1.09
C LEU A 238 -15.87 -12.30 0.17
N ILE A 239 -15.48 -13.42 -0.47
CA ILE A 239 -16.38 -14.26 -1.28
C ILE A 239 -17.59 -14.73 -0.46
N LEU A 240 -17.39 -15.00 0.84
CA LEU A 240 -18.44 -15.49 1.73
C LEU A 240 -19.22 -14.36 2.42
N SER A 241 -18.77 -13.12 2.29
CA SER A 241 -19.24 -12.01 3.11
C SER A 241 -20.32 -11.18 2.39
N PRO A 242 -21.49 -10.95 3.00
CA PRO A 242 -22.55 -10.14 2.40
C PRO A 242 -22.14 -8.68 2.22
N VAL A 243 -21.22 -8.15 3.04
CA VAL A 243 -20.76 -6.75 2.90
C VAL A 243 -19.91 -6.53 1.65
N ALA A 244 -19.42 -7.60 1.00
CA ALA A 244 -18.68 -7.52 -0.25
C ALA A 244 -19.54 -7.86 -1.48
N ALA A 245 -20.83 -8.16 -1.29
CA ALA A 245 -21.73 -8.56 -2.35
C ALA A 245 -21.85 -7.45 -3.42
N GLY A 246 -21.69 -7.84 -4.69
CA GLY A 246 -21.78 -6.92 -5.83
C GLY A 246 -20.55 -6.02 -6.04
N LEU A 247 -19.51 -6.11 -5.19
CA LEU A 247 -18.32 -5.27 -5.34
C LEU A 247 -17.29 -5.84 -6.32
N PHE A 248 -17.33 -7.14 -6.60
CA PHE A 248 -16.47 -7.82 -7.57
C PHE A 248 -17.21 -9.00 -8.22
N HIS A 249 -16.64 -9.49 -9.33
CA HIS A 249 -17.28 -10.46 -10.23
C HIS A 249 -16.52 -11.78 -10.31
N ARG A 250 -15.21 -11.76 -10.04
CA ARG A 250 -14.31 -12.92 -10.12
C ARG A 250 -13.29 -12.85 -8.99
N ALA A 251 -12.79 -13.99 -8.56
CA ALA A 251 -11.79 -14.07 -7.50
C ALA A 251 -10.69 -15.09 -7.84
N ILE A 252 -9.45 -14.78 -7.48
CA ILE A 252 -8.28 -15.67 -7.61
C ILE A 252 -7.53 -15.69 -6.27
N THR A 253 -7.54 -16.84 -5.58
CA THR A 253 -6.87 -17.02 -4.29
C THR A 253 -5.61 -17.86 -4.46
N GLN A 254 -4.43 -17.24 -4.38
CA GLN A 254 -3.13 -17.91 -4.57
C GLN A 254 -2.56 -18.37 -3.22
N SER A 255 -2.61 -19.68 -2.94
CA SER A 255 -2.01 -20.28 -1.73
C SER A 255 -2.51 -19.67 -0.40
N GLY A 256 -3.80 -19.36 -0.31
CA GLY A 256 -4.44 -18.90 0.92
C GLY A 256 -5.96 -18.95 0.84
N VAL A 257 -6.60 -19.46 1.90
CA VAL A 257 -8.06 -19.54 2.04
C VAL A 257 -8.45 -19.17 3.46
N ILE A 258 -9.71 -18.77 3.69
CA ILE A 258 -10.16 -18.30 5.01
C ILE A 258 -10.16 -19.42 6.06
N THR A 259 -10.25 -20.68 5.63
CA THR A 259 -10.23 -21.88 6.48
C THR A 259 -8.82 -22.34 6.85
N THR A 260 -7.78 -21.64 6.41
CA THR A 260 -6.39 -21.92 6.82
C THR A 260 -6.27 -21.74 8.35
N PRO A 261 -5.71 -22.72 9.09
CA PRO A 261 -5.52 -22.61 10.53
C PRO A 261 -4.74 -21.34 10.91
N GLY A 262 -5.18 -20.66 11.97
CA GLY A 262 -4.54 -19.42 12.45
C GLY A 262 -5.01 -18.13 11.75
N ILE A 263 -5.94 -18.21 10.79
CA ILE A 263 -6.61 -17.03 10.23
C ILE A 263 -7.86 -16.67 11.04
N ILE A 264 -8.77 -17.64 11.23
CA ILE A 264 -9.99 -17.45 12.01
C ILE A 264 -9.70 -17.75 13.49
N ASP A 265 -10.19 -16.89 14.38
CA ASP A 265 -10.28 -17.18 15.81
C ASP A 265 -11.66 -16.79 16.38
N SER A 266 -12.34 -17.79 16.92
CA SER A 266 -13.70 -17.70 17.46
C SER A 266 -13.74 -17.19 18.90
N HIS A 267 -12.58 -17.11 19.58
CA HIS A 267 -12.45 -16.71 20.97
C HIS A 267 -11.33 -15.67 21.12
N PRO A 268 -11.51 -14.44 20.58
CA PRO A 268 -10.47 -13.40 20.60
C PRO A 268 -10.08 -12.90 22.00
N TRP A 269 -10.96 -13.06 22.99
CA TRP A 269 -10.84 -12.42 24.30
C TRP A 269 -9.54 -12.77 25.07
N PRO A 270 -9.07 -14.02 25.13
CA PRO A 270 -7.83 -14.35 25.82
C PRO A 270 -6.61 -13.64 25.21
N LEU A 271 -6.52 -13.57 23.88
CA LEU A 271 -5.45 -12.79 23.21
C LEU A 271 -5.59 -11.30 23.52
N ALA A 272 -6.82 -10.77 23.47
CA ALA A 272 -7.10 -9.38 23.79
C ALA A 272 -6.65 -9.02 25.22
N GLN A 273 -6.92 -9.89 26.20
CA GLN A 273 -6.50 -9.72 27.59
C GLN A 273 -4.98 -9.63 27.73
N VAL A 274 -4.22 -10.43 26.96
CA VAL A 274 -2.75 -10.35 26.94
C VAL A 274 -2.29 -8.99 26.42
N CYS A 275 -2.85 -8.53 25.29
CA CYS A 275 -2.53 -7.22 24.72
C CYS A 275 -2.87 -6.06 25.66
N ILE A 276 -4.01 -6.14 26.37
CA ILE A 276 -4.46 -5.11 27.32
C ILE A 276 -3.61 -5.11 28.59
N SER A 277 -3.34 -6.30 29.16
CA SER A 277 -2.64 -6.46 30.44
C SER A 277 -1.15 -6.14 30.34
N PHE A 278 -0.60 -6.27 29.13
CA PHE A 278 0.76 -5.91 28.83
C PHE A 278 0.76 -4.92 27.66
N PRO A 279 0.54 -3.63 27.90
CA PRO A 279 0.62 -2.62 26.84
C PRO A 279 2.01 -2.60 26.18
N VAL A 280 3.04 -3.03 26.89
CA VAL A 280 4.38 -3.22 26.31
C VAL A 280 4.39 -4.34 25.26
N LEU A 281 3.51 -5.35 25.35
CA LEU A 281 3.31 -6.33 24.27
C LEU A 281 2.56 -5.74 23.06
N LEU A 282 1.75 -4.68 23.22
CA LEU A 282 1.31 -3.85 22.08
C LEU A 282 2.53 -3.17 21.40
N TYR A 283 3.54 -2.76 22.18
CA TYR A 283 4.84 -2.25 21.69
C TYR A 283 5.85 -3.33 21.24
N VAL A 284 5.58 -4.62 21.47
CA VAL A 284 6.32 -5.74 20.86
C VAL A 284 5.65 -6.17 19.56
N CYS A 285 4.33 -5.94 19.43
CA CYS A 285 3.60 -6.06 18.16
C CYS A 285 3.71 -4.83 17.24
N LEU A 286 4.22 -3.69 17.74
CA LEU A 286 4.47 -2.45 17.00
C LEU A 286 5.87 -1.94 17.36
N PRO A 287 6.83 -1.79 16.42
CA PRO A 287 8.22 -1.58 16.81
C PRO A 287 8.49 -0.16 17.35
N TYR A 288 8.76 -0.09 18.67
CA TYR A 288 9.67 0.84 19.37
C TYR A 288 9.34 2.35 19.52
N PRO A 289 9.99 3.06 20.48
CA PRO A 289 9.29 3.96 21.40
C PRO A 289 9.81 5.40 21.31
N THR A 290 8.97 6.39 21.02
CA THR A 290 9.14 7.75 21.57
C THR A 290 7.91 8.61 21.31
N LEU A 291 7.47 9.28 22.37
CA LEU A 291 6.46 10.34 22.43
C LEU A 291 5.07 10.00 21.88
N TYR A 292 4.12 9.74 22.78
CA TYR A 292 2.99 10.64 23.06
C TYR A 292 2.10 9.97 24.12
N LEU A 293 2.41 10.25 25.39
CA LEU A 293 1.52 9.93 26.50
C LEU A 293 0.42 10.99 26.56
N ARG A 294 -0.83 10.60 26.32
CA ARG A 294 -1.98 11.13 27.08
C ARG A 294 -2.97 10.00 27.40
N SER A 295 -2.77 9.49 28.62
CA SER A 295 -3.80 9.22 29.63
C SER A 295 -4.92 8.23 29.31
N PHE A 296 -4.74 6.98 29.76
CA PHE A 296 -5.84 6.21 30.34
C PHE A 296 -5.57 6.05 31.85
N PRO A 297 -6.55 6.29 32.75
CA PRO A 297 -6.35 6.08 34.18
C PRO A 297 -6.43 4.58 34.49
N VAL A 298 -5.31 4.00 34.94
CA VAL A 298 -5.28 2.63 35.49
C VAL A 298 -5.32 2.73 37.01
N SER A 299 -6.37 2.17 37.63
CA SER A 299 -6.47 1.98 39.08
C SER A 299 -5.53 0.83 39.54
N PRO A 300 -4.95 0.89 40.75
CA PRO A 300 -3.91 -0.06 41.14
C PRO A 300 -4.50 -1.36 41.68
N LEU A 301 -4.27 -2.47 40.97
CA LEU A 301 -4.42 -3.83 41.52
C LEU A 301 -3.09 -4.28 42.15
N SER A 302 -3.22 -4.94 43.30
CA SER A 302 -2.21 -5.15 44.34
C SER A 302 -0.96 -5.92 43.90
N LYS A 303 0.17 -5.57 44.54
CA LYS A 303 1.55 -6.09 44.35
C LYS A 303 1.74 -7.60 44.61
N GLU A 304 0.69 -8.38 44.71
CA GLU A 304 0.76 -9.77 45.17
C GLU A 304 0.76 -10.81 44.02
N LYS A 305 0.41 -10.41 42.80
CA LYS A 305 0.49 -11.29 41.61
C LYS A 305 1.82 -11.23 40.85
N GLN A 306 2.65 -10.22 41.12
CA GLN A 306 3.96 -10.06 40.45
C GLN A 306 4.99 -11.12 40.89
N ARG A 307 4.90 -11.63 42.13
CA ARG A 307 5.87 -12.60 42.68
C ARG A 307 5.68 -14.04 42.21
N LYS A 308 4.58 -14.38 41.51
CA LYS A 308 4.37 -15.75 41.00
C LYS A 308 4.90 -15.97 39.57
N ALA A 309 5.29 -14.91 38.86
CA ALA A 309 5.86 -15.04 37.51
C ALA A 309 7.37 -15.32 37.50
N GLU A 310 8.09 -15.09 38.61
CA GLU A 310 9.55 -15.21 38.67
C GLU A 310 10.06 -16.59 39.16
N ALA A 311 9.17 -17.53 39.48
CA ALA A 311 9.54 -18.81 40.12
C ALA A 311 9.38 -20.07 39.24
N GLY A 312 9.10 -19.94 37.94
CA GLY A 312 8.94 -21.09 37.02
C GLY A 312 10.04 -21.12 35.96
N GLY A 313 11.08 -21.91 36.20
CA GLY A 313 12.20 -22.10 35.28
C GLY A 313 11.87 -22.94 34.04
N SER A 314 12.68 -22.67 33.00
CA SER A 314 12.91 -23.45 31.77
C SER A 314 11.72 -23.70 30.84
N GLN A 315 11.43 -22.72 29.98
CA GLN A 315 10.95 -22.97 28.62
C GLN A 315 11.57 -21.93 27.66
N GLY A 316 12.89 -22.02 27.51
CA GLY A 316 13.61 -21.31 26.46
C GLY A 316 13.43 -22.02 25.12
N GLN A 317 12.24 -21.91 24.51
CA GLN A 317 11.99 -22.18 23.08
C GLN A 317 10.54 -21.90 22.63
N GLU A 318 9.64 -21.42 23.50
CA GLU A 318 8.23 -21.12 23.16
C GLU A 318 7.91 -19.61 23.24
N ILE A 319 8.81 -18.77 22.72
CA ILE A 319 8.51 -17.36 22.41
C ILE A 319 8.66 -17.17 20.89
N GLU A 320 8.08 -18.08 20.12
CA GLU A 320 7.72 -17.75 18.75
C GLU A 320 6.50 -16.83 18.83
N ALA A 321 6.71 -15.61 18.33
CA ALA A 321 5.74 -14.54 18.13
C ALA A 321 4.27 -14.96 18.33
N ILE A 322 3.64 -14.44 19.37
CA ILE A 322 2.18 -14.41 19.48
C ILE A 322 1.67 -13.65 18.25
N LEU A 323 1.31 -14.39 17.19
CA LEU A 323 0.67 -13.86 16.00
C LEU A 323 -0.71 -13.38 16.43
N VAL A 324 -0.85 -12.07 16.65
CA VAL A 324 -2.14 -11.42 16.92
C VAL A 324 -2.91 -11.31 15.61
N ASN A 325 -3.38 -12.44 15.12
CA ASN A 325 -4.20 -12.58 13.92
C ASN A 325 -5.49 -13.28 14.30
N THR A 326 -6.47 -12.52 14.78
CA THR A 326 -7.80 -13.07 15.03
C THR A 326 -8.78 -12.46 14.05
N VAL A 327 -9.12 -13.21 12.99
CA VAL A 327 -10.29 -12.90 12.17
C VAL A 327 -11.51 -13.50 12.85
N LYS A 328 -12.45 -12.65 13.30
CA LYS A 328 -13.70 -13.13 13.91
C LYS A 328 -14.54 -13.84 12.85
N THR A 329 -15.17 -14.95 13.23
CA THR A 329 -16.04 -15.82 12.40
C THR A 329 -17.23 -15.11 11.74
N HIS A 330 -17.55 -13.90 12.19
CA HIS A 330 -18.72 -13.15 11.77
C HIS A 330 -18.30 -11.82 11.14
N LEU A 331 -18.28 -11.74 9.81
CA LEU A 331 -18.26 -10.49 9.02
C LEU A 331 -19.68 -9.89 8.87
N TYR A 332 -20.56 -10.15 9.85
CA TYR A 332 -21.97 -9.75 9.83
C TYR A 332 -22.19 -8.46 10.61
#